data_AF-A0A022PGX4-F1
#
_entry.id   AF-A0A022PGX4-F1
#
_cell.length_a   1.000
_cell.length_b   1.000
_cell.length_c   1.000
_cell.angle_alpha   90.00
_cell.angle_beta   90.00
_cell.angle_gamma   90.00
#
_symmetry.space_group_name_H-M   'P 1'
#
loop_
_entity.id
_entity.type
_entity.pdbx_description
1 polymer ?
#
loop_
_entity_poly.entity_id
_entity_poly.type
_entity_poly.pdbx_seq_one_letter_code
_entity_poly.pdbx_strand_id
1 'polypeptide(L)'
;MAKSDFKAFAIGENANTLSQEEYESSDFIEEGFKSGIARSERLNKVWRQSSVIAAVIGKYIAEKTGEDVMDDGDLEKLVAQLDLALKQKITTEIPDASLTQKGISQLNSATNSDREDQAATPKAVHDVRKIAESKLSGVSDASLTQKGIVQLSSATNSTSETLAATPKAIKEAYDFANTANVAAKNAHDEANRATDNANSRLSKNQNGADIPNKSEFIKNLGL
;
A
#
# COMPACT_ATOMS: atom_id res chain seq x y z
N MET A 1 -31.65 22.81 33.37
CA MET A 1 -30.74 23.52 32.45
C MET A 1 -29.86 24.40 33.29
N ALA A 2 -28.56 24.35 33.06
CA ALA A 2 -27.61 25.24 33.72
C ALA A 2 -27.94 26.71 33.41
N LYS A 3 -27.64 27.59 34.36
CA LYS A 3 -27.97 29.01 34.32
C LYS A 3 -26.69 29.84 34.33
N SER A 4 -26.72 30.95 33.61
CA SER A 4 -25.69 31.98 33.67
C SER A 4 -26.23 33.19 34.40
N ASP A 5 -25.50 33.69 35.40
CA ASP A 5 -25.84 34.89 36.15
C ASP A 5 -25.53 36.17 35.37
N PHE A 6 -24.56 36.12 34.43
CA PHE A 6 -24.29 37.21 33.49
C PHE A 6 -25.52 37.50 32.62
N LYS A 7 -26.13 38.68 32.80
CA LYS A 7 -27.33 39.14 32.06
C LYS A 7 -26.97 40.23 31.06
N ALA A 8 -27.63 40.18 29.91
CA ALA A 8 -27.57 41.26 28.94
C ALA A 8 -28.39 42.46 29.43
N PHE A 9 -27.81 43.66 29.37
CA PHE A 9 -28.44 44.91 29.80
C PHE A 9 -29.01 45.68 28.60
N ALA A 10 -30.15 46.36 28.79
CA ALA A 10 -30.76 47.28 27.81
C ALA A 10 -31.04 46.66 26.41
N ILE A 11 -31.46 45.40 26.35
CA ILE A 11 -31.79 44.68 25.10
C ILE A 11 -33.25 44.85 24.62
N GLY A 12 -34.07 45.59 25.36
CA GLY A 12 -35.48 45.83 25.00
C GLY A 12 -35.64 46.75 23.80
N GLU A 13 -36.76 46.59 23.07
CA GLU A 13 -37.09 47.38 21.88
C GLU A 13 -37.09 48.90 22.14
N ASN A 14 -37.53 49.32 23.33
CA ASN A 14 -37.57 50.72 23.76
C ASN A 14 -36.43 51.09 24.72
N ALA A 15 -35.31 50.37 24.69
CA ALA A 15 -34.19 50.66 25.58
C ALA A 15 -33.54 52.01 25.23
N ASN A 16 -33.38 52.87 26.24
CA ASN A 16 -32.73 54.18 26.11
C ASN A 16 -31.24 54.01 25.76
N THR A 17 -30.92 53.87 24.48
CA THR A 17 -29.60 53.57 23.94
C THR A 17 -29.41 54.26 22.61
N LEU A 18 -28.18 54.66 22.30
CA LEU A 18 -27.85 55.16 20.97
C LEU A 18 -28.04 54.09 19.88
N SER A 19 -28.38 54.55 18.67
CA SER A 19 -28.32 53.71 17.47
C SER A 19 -26.88 53.25 17.21
N GLN A 20 -26.69 52.28 16.30
CA GLN A 20 -25.34 51.85 15.95
C GLN A 20 -24.57 52.92 15.18
N GLU A 21 -25.25 53.57 14.22
CA GLU A 21 -24.69 54.62 13.38
C GLU A 21 -24.22 55.85 14.18
N GLU A 22 -25.04 56.33 15.12
CA GLU A 22 -24.69 57.46 15.99
C GLU A 22 -23.55 57.13 16.96
N TYR A 23 -23.44 55.87 17.39
CA TYR A 23 -22.35 55.42 18.26
C TYR A 23 -21.04 55.40 17.49
N GLU A 24 -20.99 54.74 16.32
CA GLU A 24 -19.81 54.65 15.47
C GLU A 24 -19.29 56.01 15.01
N SER A 25 -20.18 56.99 14.85
CA SER A 25 -19.84 58.36 14.44
C SER A 25 -19.42 59.27 15.59
N SER A 26 -19.26 58.75 16.81
CA SER A 26 -19.01 59.56 18.00
C SER A 26 -17.54 59.62 18.42
N ASP A 27 -17.08 60.81 18.79
CA ASP A 27 -15.69 61.05 19.21
C ASP A 27 -15.30 60.31 20.50
N PHE A 28 -16.28 59.90 21.32
CA PHE A 28 -16.02 59.26 22.62
C PHE A 28 -15.69 57.77 22.53
N ILE A 29 -15.75 57.13 21.35
CA ILE A 29 -15.29 55.74 21.19
C ILE A 29 -13.78 55.64 21.42
N GLU A 30 -13.00 56.58 20.90
CA GLU A 30 -11.54 56.57 21.01
C GLU A 30 -11.08 57.24 22.31
N GLU A 31 -11.67 58.39 22.65
CA GLU A 31 -11.19 59.24 23.74
C GLU A 31 -11.89 58.97 25.09
N GLY A 32 -12.97 58.18 25.08
CA GLY A 32 -13.84 58.00 26.24
C GLY A 32 -14.65 59.26 26.60
N PHE A 33 -15.42 59.18 27.70
CA PHE A 33 -16.17 60.34 28.20
C PHE A 33 -15.22 61.33 28.90
N LYS A 34 -15.04 62.51 28.29
CA LYS A 34 -14.33 63.64 28.90
C LYS A 34 -15.18 64.32 29.99
N SER A 35 -14.57 65.19 30.78
CA SER A 35 -15.24 65.96 31.84
C SER A 35 -16.51 66.66 31.31
N GLY A 36 -17.65 66.42 31.95
CA GLY A 36 -18.96 66.92 31.51
C GLY A 36 -20.09 65.96 31.88
N ILE A 37 -21.26 66.15 31.26
CA ILE A 37 -22.45 65.32 31.49
C ILE A 37 -22.42 64.12 30.54
N ALA A 38 -22.27 62.90 31.08
CA ALA A 38 -22.47 61.67 30.33
C ALA A 38 -23.97 61.37 30.21
N ARG A 39 -24.51 61.44 28.99
CA ARG A 39 -25.92 61.09 28.76
C ARG A 39 -26.14 59.60 28.96
N SER A 40 -27.24 59.24 29.62
CA SER A 40 -27.57 57.84 29.94
C SER A 40 -27.67 56.94 28.70
N GLU A 41 -28.17 57.45 27.57
CA GLU A 41 -28.22 56.73 26.29
C GLU A 41 -26.84 56.27 25.79
N ARG A 42 -25.79 57.06 26.07
CA ARG A 42 -24.41 56.78 25.67
C ARG A 42 -23.78 55.72 26.57
N LEU A 43 -23.99 55.85 27.89
CA LEU A 43 -23.54 54.86 28.87
C LEU A 43 -24.24 53.51 28.65
N ASN A 44 -25.55 53.52 28.43
CA ASN A 44 -26.32 52.31 28.19
C ASN A 44 -25.87 51.59 26.91
N LYS A 45 -25.39 52.30 25.89
CA LYS A 45 -24.83 51.68 24.68
C LYS A 45 -23.56 50.88 24.99
N VAL A 46 -22.63 51.46 25.75
CA VAL A 46 -21.39 50.79 26.19
C VAL A 46 -21.71 49.59 27.09
N TRP A 47 -22.56 49.79 28.11
CA TRP A 47 -22.97 48.71 29.02
C TRP A 47 -23.72 47.60 28.29
N ARG A 48 -24.55 47.92 27.29
CA ARG A 48 -25.21 46.91 26.47
C ARG A 48 -24.19 46.09 25.68
N GLN A 49 -23.23 46.72 25.00
CA GLN A 49 -22.23 45.98 24.22
C GLN A 49 -21.42 45.02 25.10
N SER A 50 -20.94 45.47 26.27
CA SER A 50 -20.17 44.61 27.18
C SER A 50 -21.02 43.50 27.81
N SER A 51 -22.21 43.83 28.33
CA SER A 51 -23.08 42.87 29.00
C SER A 51 -23.66 41.81 28.06
N VAL A 52 -23.93 42.16 26.79
CA VAL A 52 -24.40 41.19 25.78
C VAL A 52 -23.30 40.16 25.51
N ILE A 53 -22.05 40.58 25.33
CA ILE A 53 -20.93 39.65 25.14
C ILE A 53 -20.75 38.76 26.37
N ALA A 54 -20.77 39.34 27.58
CA ALA A 54 -20.67 38.58 28.83
C ALA A 54 -21.80 37.53 28.96
N ALA A 55 -23.05 37.92 28.67
CA ALA A 55 -24.20 37.01 28.73
C ALA A 55 -24.13 35.90 27.67
N VAL A 56 -23.64 36.20 26.45
CA VAL A 56 -23.44 35.19 25.40
C VAL A 56 -22.38 34.18 25.83
N ILE A 57 -21.24 34.64 26.35
CA ILE A 57 -20.17 33.77 26.84
C ILE A 57 -20.66 32.93 28.01
N GLY A 58 -21.26 33.55 29.04
CA GLY A 58 -21.77 32.83 30.20
C GLY A 58 -22.83 31.79 29.84
N LYS A 59 -23.76 32.13 28.93
CA LYS A 59 -24.75 31.17 28.41
C LYS A 59 -24.08 30.02 27.65
N TYR A 60 -23.09 30.32 26.79
CA TYR A 60 -22.36 29.30 26.05
C TYR A 60 -21.64 28.34 26.99
N ILE A 61 -20.96 28.86 28.02
CA ILE A 61 -20.30 28.05 29.04
C ILE A 61 -21.32 27.14 29.71
N ALA A 62 -22.41 27.70 30.24
CA ALA A 62 -23.44 26.94 30.95
C ALA A 62 -24.07 25.82 30.09
N GLU A 63 -24.36 26.12 28.82
CA GLU A 63 -24.92 25.15 27.89
C GLU A 63 -23.96 24.00 27.55
N LYS A 64 -22.65 24.28 27.47
CA LYS A 64 -21.65 23.27 27.12
C LYS A 64 -21.21 22.46 28.33
N THR A 65 -20.83 23.10 29.43
CA THR A 65 -20.38 22.41 30.63
C THR A 65 -21.52 21.69 31.36
N GLY A 66 -22.76 22.19 31.24
CA GLY A 66 -23.89 21.71 32.02
C GLY A 66 -23.88 22.21 33.47
N GLU A 67 -23.00 23.16 33.80
CA GLU A 67 -22.84 23.75 35.13
C GLU A 67 -23.31 25.21 35.15
N ASP A 68 -23.80 25.66 36.30
CA ASP A 68 -24.15 27.07 36.49
C ASP A 68 -22.89 27.96 36.43
N VAL A 69 -23.04 29.11 35.80
CA VAL A 69 -21.99 30.12 35.62
C VAL A 69 -22.35 31.32 36.48
N MET A 70 -21.67 31.44 37.62
CA MET A 70 -21.97 32.41 38.67
C MET A 70 -21.19 33.72 38.47
N ASP A 71 -21.80 34.85 38.85
CA ASP A 71 -21.15 36.17 38.90
C ASP A 71 -20.69 36.47 40.34
N ASP A 72 -19.75 35.66 40.84
CA ASP A 72 -19.22 35.70 42.21
C ASP A 72 -17.78 36.25 42.31
N GLY A 73 -17.20 36.62 41.16
CA GLY A 73 -15.83 37.13 41.07
C GLY A 73 -14.75 36.04 40.99
N ASP A 74 -15.11 34.76 40.96
CA ASP A 74 -14.14 33.65 40.80
C ASP A 74 -13.69 33.52 39.33
N LEU A 75 -12.64 34.27 39.00
CA LEU A 75 -12.07 34.27 37.65
C LEU A 75 -11.44 32.92 37.26
N GLU A 76 -10.84 32.20 38.21
CA GLU A 76 -10.18 30.93 37.93
C GLU A 76 -11.21 29.88 37.52
N LYS A 77 -12.32 29.79 38.27
CA LYS A 77 -13.43 28.90 37.95
C LYS A 77 -14.07 29.26 36.60
N LEU A 78 -14.35 30.54 36.35
CA LEU A 78 -14.95 30.97 35.08
C LEU A 78 -14.06 30.63 33.87
N VAL A 79 -12.74 30.82 33.99
CA VAL A 79 -11.77 30.44 32.95
C VAL A 79 -11.73 28.93 32.76
N ALA A 80 -11.71 28.14 33.83
CA ALA A 80 -11.73 26.68 33.75
C ALA A 80 -13.02 26.16 33.07
N GLN A 81 -14.17 26.76 33.39
CA GLN A 81 -15.43 26.41 32.75
C GLN A 81 -15.45 26.81 31.26
N LEU A 82 -14.86 27.95 30.89
CA LEU A 82 -14.71 28.34 29.48
C LEU A 82 -13.83 27.37 28.70
N ASP A 83 -12.68 26.99 29.24
CA ASP A 83 -11.78 26.02 28.63
C ASP A 83 -12.46 24.65 28.43
N LEU A 84 -13.22 24.20 29.44
CA LEU A 84 -14.03 22.98 29.33
C LEU A 84 -15.09 23.07 28.23
N ALA A 85 -15.83 24.17 28.17
CA ALA A 85 -16.84 24.41 27.14
C ALA A 85 -16.25 24.40 25.72
N LEU A 86 -15.05 24.97 25.54
CA LEU A 86 -14.33 24.96 24.27
C LEU A 86 -13.82 23.55 23.92
N LYS A 87 -13.24 22.82 24.89
CA LYS A 87 -12.80 21.43 24.70
C LYS A 87 -13.94 20.52 24.27
N GLN A 88 -15.09 20.60 24.95
CA GLN A 88 -16.26 19.80 24.60
C GLN A 88 -16.77 20.11 23.19
N LYS A 89 -16.78 21.38 22.79
CA LYS A 89 -17.14 21.78 21.42
C LYS A 89 -16.20 21.17 20.38
N ILE A 90 -14.88 21.24 20.62
CA ILE A 90 -13.87 20.70 19.70
C ILE A 90 -13.98 19.17 19.60
N THR A 91 -14.16 18.47 20.71
CA THR A 91 -14.25 16.99 20.70
C THR A 91 -15.57 16.48 20.12
N THR A 92 -16.68 17.20 20.30
CA THR A 92 -18.00 16.74 19.81
C THR A 92 -18.17 16.95 18.30
N GLU A 93 -17.48 17.94 17.71
CA GLU A 93 -17.67 18.31 16.30
C GLU A 93 -16.70 17.63 15.33
N ILE A 94 -15.64 16.99 15.82
CA ILE A 94 -14.74 16.21 14.97
C ILE A 94 -15.13 14.72 15.14
N PRO A 95 -15.87 14.14 14.17
CA PRO A 95 -16.25 12.73 14.24
C PRO A 95 -15.02 11.83 14.10
N ASP A 96 -15.19 10.54 14.38
CA ASP A 96 -14.19 9.54 14.03
C ASP A 96 -14.01 9.45 12.50
N ALA A 97 -12.78 9.22 12.07
CA ALA A 97 -12.46 9.04 10.66
C ALA A 97 -13.00 7.70 10.15
N SER A 98 -13.51 7.71 8.93
CA SER A 98 -13.90 6.51 8.20
C SER A 98 -13.46 6.61 6.73
N LEU A 99 -13.75 5.58 5.94
CA LEU A 99 -13.46 5.59 4.49
C LEU A 99 -14.23 6.67 3.72
N THR A 100 -15.29 7.24 4.30
CA THR A 100 -16.16 8.24 3.66
C THR A 100 -16.31 9.53 4.47
N GLN A 101 -15.92 9.53 5.75
CA GLN A 101 -16.04 10.66 6.66
C GLN A 101 -14.66 11.07 7.16
N LYS A 102 -14.30 12.35 6.97
CA LYS A 102 -13.10 12.92 7.57
C LYS A 102 -13.29 13.01 9.09
N GLY A 103 -12.24 12.71 9.85
CA GLY A 103 -12.32 12.69 11.30
C GLY A 103 -10.98 12.45 11.98
N ILE A 104 -11.02 12.14 13.28
CA ILE A 104 -9.87 11.69 14.07
C ILE A 104 -9.74 10.16 14.05
N SER A 105 -8.52 9.62 14.11
CA SER A 105 -8.28 8.17 14.20
C SER A 105 -7.18 7.89 15.22
N GLN A 106 -7.33 6.78 15.95
CA GLN A 106 -6.30 6.31 16.88
C GLN A 106 -5.15 5.67 16.12
N LEU A 107 -3.92 5.84 16.62
CA LEU A 107 -2.74 5.19 16.07
C LEU A 107 -2.54 3.80 16.67
N ASN A 108 -2.22 2.81 15.84
CA ASN A 108 -1.91 1.45 16.27
C ASN A 108 -0.55 0.98 15.70
N SER A 109 0.25 0.33 16.55
CA SER A 109 1.55 -0.23 16.19
C SER A 109 1.56 -1.77 16.09
N ALA A 110 0.41 -2.42 16.23
CA ALA A 110 0.29 -3.86 16.02
C ALA A 110 0.51 -4.22 14.55
N THR A 111 1.16 -5.35 14.29
CA THR A 111 1.44 -5.85 12.93
C THR A 111 0.44 -6.92 12.46
N ASN A 112 -0.60 -7.18 13.25
CA ASN A 112 -1.60 -8.24 13.04
C ASN A 112 -3.03 -7.78 13.39
N SER A 113 -3.26 -6.46 13.45
CA SER A 113 -4.58 -5.90 13.72
C SER A 113 -5.45 -5.96 12.46
N ASP A 114 -6.72 -6.31 12.64
CA ASP A 114 -7.80 -6.32 11.63
C ASP A 114 -8.76 -5.13 11.78
N ARG A 115 -8.55 -4.29 12.80
CA ARG A 115 -9.29 -3.04 12.99
C ARG A 115 -9.12 -2.07 11.82
N GLU A 116 -10.25 -1.56 11.33
CA GLU A 116 -10.31 -0.58 10.22
C GLU A 116 -10.46 0.87 10.70
N ASP A 117 -10.61 1.10 12.01
CA ASP A 117 -10.82 2.41 12.64
C ASP A 117 -9.53 3.06 13.17
N GLN A 118 -8.38 2.42 12.93
CA GLN A 118 -7.07 2.85 13.43
C GLN A 118 -6.06 3.02 12.31
N ALA A 119 -5.22 4.05 12.40
CA ALA A 119 -4.13 4.28 11.46
C ALA A 119 -2.84 3.58 11.90
N ALA A 120 -2.15 2.96 10.96
CA ALA A 120 -0.86 2.31 11.21
C ALA A 120 0.25 3.33 11.51
N THR A 121 1.08 3.05 12.52
CA THR A 121 2.28 3.86 12.79
C THR A 121 3.44 3.49 11.87
N PRO A 122 4.44 4.39 11.68
CA PRO A 122 5.69 4.05 11.00
C PRO A 122 6.40 2.84 11.62
N LYS A 123 6.25 2.63 12.93
CA LYS A 123 6.77 1.45 13.63
C LYS A 123 6.12 0.16 13.13
N ALA A 124 4.79 0.08 13.04
CA ALA A 124 4.12 -1.09 12.50
C ALA A 124 4.58 -1.41 11.07
N VAL A 125 4.63 -0.39 10.21
CA VAL A 125 5.09 -0.55 8.81
C VAL A 125 6.54 -1.06 8.76
N HIS A 126 7.41 -0.49 9.59
CA HIS A 126 8.81 -0.89 9.68
C HIS A 126 8.98 -2.32 10.19
N ASP A 127 8.20 -2.74 11.17
CA ASP A 127 8.27 -4.09 11.73
C ASP A 127 7.72 -5.12 10.74
N VAL A 128 6.65 -4.81 10.01
CA VAL A 128 6.16 -5.62 8.87
C VAL A 128 7.24 -5.75 7.78
N ARG A 129 7.93 -4.66 7.43
CA ARG A 129 9.05 -4.70 6.48
C ARG A 129 10.16 -5.62 6.97
N LYS A 130 10.57 -5.53 8.24
CA LYS A 130 11.58 -6.43 8.83
C LYS A 130 11.15 -7.91 8.77
N ILE A 131 9.88 -8.19 9.07
CA ILE A 131 9.34 -9.56 8.96
C ILE A 131 9.41 -10.05 7.52
N ALA A 132 9.04 -9.21 6.54
CA ALA A 132 9.13 -9.54 5.12
C ALA A 132 10.57 -9.80 4.66
N GLU A 133 11.51 -8.93 5.06
CA GLU A 133 12.94 -9.07 4.79
C GLU A 133 13.49 -10.37 5.38
N SER A 134 13.15 -10.69 6.62
CA SER A 134 13.56 -11.94 7.28
C SER A 134 13.02 -13.18 6.57
N LYS A 135 11.79 -13.15 6.06
CA LYS A 135 11.21 -14.26 5.29
C LYS A 135 11.90 -14.42 3.94
N LEU A 136 12.24 -13.31 3.27
CA LEU A 136 12.91 -13.32 1.98
C LEU A 136 14.37 -13.79 2.11
N SER A 137 15.11 -13.29 3.10
CA SER A 137 16.48 -13.73 3.38
C SER A 137 16.56 -15.16 3.92
N GLY A 138 15.44 -15.68 4.44
CA GLY A 138 15.35 -17.05 4.93
C GLY A 138 15.16 -18.11 3.84
N VAL A 139 14.97 -17.71 2.58
CA VAL A 139 14.88 -18.67 1.48
C VAL A 139 16.28 -19.15 1.12
N SER A 140 16.57 -20.40 1.46
CA SER A 140 17.84 -21.05 1.16
C SER A 140 17.94 -21.45 -0.31
N ASP A 141 19.14 -21.84 -0.75
CA ASP A 141 19.32 -22.50 -2.04
C ASP A 141 18.56 -23.85 -2.07
N ALA A 142 18.01 -24.19 -3.23
CA ALA A 142 17.33 -25.46 -3.40
C ALA A 142 18.34 -26.62 -3.44
N SER A 143 17.88 -27.78 -2.98
CA SER A 143 18.55 -29.06 -3.15
C SER A 143 17.54 -30.16 -3.44
N LEU A 144 18.01 -31.39 -3.61
CA LEU A 144 17.13 -32.55 -3.81
C LEU A 144 16.22 -32.83 -2.59
N THR A 145 16.56 -32.31 -1.41
CA THR A 145 15.81 -32.53 -0.17
C THR A 145 15.25 -31.25 0.46
N GLN A 146 15.68 -30.07 -0.02
CA GLN A 146 15.25 -28.77 0.49
C GLN A 146 14.70 -27.90 -0.64
N LYS A 147 13.49 -27.38 -0.46
CA LYS A 147 12.94 -26.37 -1.37
C LYS A 147 13.70 -25.06 -1.20
N GLY A 148 13.99 -24.38 -2.30
CA GLY A 148 14.75 -23.13 -2.29
C GLY A 148 14.81 -22.46 -3.66
N ILE A 149 15.72 -21.50 -3.79
CA ILE A 149 16.04 -20.83 -5.07
C ILE A 149 17.15 -21.57 -5.81
N VAL A 150 17.12 -21.54 -7.15
CA VAL A 150 18.17 -22.14 -8.01
C VAL A 150 18.70 -21.10 -8.99
N GLN A 151 20.00 -21.17 -9.29
CA GLN A 151 20.59 -20.41 -10.39
C GLN A 151 20.51 -21.25 -11.68
N LEU A 152 20.23 -20.59 -12.80
CA LEU A 152 20.12 -21.26 -14.10
C LEU A 152 21.49 -21.39 -14.78
N SER A 153 21.73 -22.53 -15.43
CA SER A 153 22.92 -22.77 -16.26
C SER A 153 22.52 -23.24 -17.66
N SER A 154 23.24 -22.72 -18.66
CA SER A 154 23.09 -23.16 -20.06
C SER A 154 24.23 -24.07 -20.52
N ALA A 155 25.06 -24.58 -19.61
CA ALA A 155 26.08 -25.58 -19.96
C ALA A 155 25.43 -26.95 -20.22
N THR A 156 25.85 -27.62 -21.30
CA THR A 156 25.36 -28.95 -21.70
C THR A 156 26.11 -30.11 -21.03
N ASN A 157 27.19 -29.81 -20.30
CA ASN A 157 28.07 -30.77 -19.63
C ASN A 157 28.31 -30.42 -18.15
N SER A 158 27.42 -29.62 -17.55
CA SER A 158 27.53 -29.24 -16.13
C SER A 158 27.41 -30.47 -15.22
N THR A 159 28.29 -30.57 -14.23
CA THR A 159 28.20 -31.56 -13.14
C THR A 159 27.56 -30.98 -11.87
N SER A 160 27.14 -29.71 -11.90
CA SER A 160 26.52 -29.06 -10.74
C SER A 160 25.13 -29.64 -10.44
N GLU A 161 24.92 -29.99 -9.16
CA GLU A 161 23.61 -30.40 -8.62
C GLU A 161 22.80 -29.22 -8.05
N THR A 162 23.36 -28.01 -8.04
CA THR A 162 22.75 -26.80 -7.48
C THR A 162 22.22 -25.84 -8.55
N LEU A 163 22.53 -26.08 -9.82
CA LEU A 163 22.11 -25.26 -10.95
C LEU A 163 21.03 -25.99 -11.77
N ALA A 164 19.97 -25.28 -12.13
CA ALA A 164 18.94 -25.82 -13.01
C ALA A 164 19.29 -25.59 -14.49
N ALA A 165 19.05 -26.61 -15.33
CA ALA A 165 19.30 -26.51 -16.78
C ALA A 165 18.27 -25.59 -17.46
N THR A 166 18.73 -24.75 -18.38
CA THR A 166 17.83 -23.95 -19.23
C THR A 166 17.28 -24.76 -20.41
N PRO A 167 16.15 -24.35 -21.02
CA PRO A 167 15.67 -24.96 -22.27
C PRO A 167 16.71 -24.94 -23.40
N LYS A 168 17.61 -23.94 -23.40
CA LYS A 168 18.72 -23.84 -24.35
C LYS A 168 19.70 -25.02 -24.19
N ALA A 169 20.17 -25.29 -22.97
CA ALA A 169 21.07 -26.43 -22.72
C ALA A 169 20.42 -27.76 -23.09
N ILE A 170 19.15 -27.94 -22.72
CA ILE A 170 18.40 -29.17 -23.03
C ILE A 170 18.27 -29.35 -24.54
N LYS A 171 17.96 -28.28 -25.28
CA LYS A 171 17.85 -28.32 -26.75
C LYS A 171 19.19 -28.67 -27.39
N GLU A 172 20.27 -28.01 -26.99
CA GLU A 172 21.61 -28.28 -27.54
C GLU A 172 22.06 -29.74 -27.28
N ALA A 173 21.82 -30.27 -26.07
CA ALA A 173 22.10 -31.67 -25.76
C ALA A 173 21.23 -32.63 -26.58
N TYR A 174 19.94 -32.31 -26.77
CA TYR A 174 19.03 -33.10 -27.59
C TYR A 174 19.43 -33.12 -29.07
N ASP A 175 19.78 -31.97 -29.64
CA ASP A 175 20.21 -31.85 -31.03
C ASP A 175 21.50 -32.65 -31.28
N PHE A 176 22.45 -32.61 -30.33
CA PHE A 176 23.66 -33.43 -30.36
C PHE A 176 23.33 -34.94 -30.33
N ALA A 177 22.46 -35.38 -29.41
CA ALA A 177 22.03 -36.77 -29.32
C ALA A 177 21.31 -37.25 -30.60
N ASN A 178 20.44 -36.41 -31.16
CA ASN A 178 19.74 -36.72 -32.41
C ASN A 178 20.71 -36.87 -33.59
N THR A 179 21.74 -36.01 -33.66
CA THR A 179 22.80 -36.11 -34.68
C THR A 179 23.56 -37.43 -34.57
N ALA A 180 23.94 -37.84 -33.36
CA ALA A 180 24.60 -39.11 -33.12
C ALA A 180 23.71 -40.33 -33.49
N ASN A 181 22.40 -40.26 -33.19
CA ASN A 181 21.45 -41.31 -33.53
C ASN A 181 21.28 -41.47 -35.06
N VAL A 182 21.22 -40.36 -35.80
CA VAL A 182 21.18 -40.39 -37.28
C VAL A 182 22.46 -41.00 -37.84
N ALA A 183 23.63 -40.64 -37.32
CA ALA A 183 24.90 -41.21 -37.75
C ALA A 183 24.97 -42.73 -37.50
N ALA A 184 24.52 -43.19 -36.34
CA ALA A 184 24.45 -44.62 -36.02
C ALA A 184 23.51 -45.38 -36.95
N LYS A 185 22.34 -44.82 -37.27
CA LYS A 185 21.39 -45.40 -38.22
C LYS A 185 22.01 -45.52 -39.62
N ASN A 186 22.66 -44.47 -40.10
CA ASN A 186 23.31 -44.48 -41.41
C ASN A 186 24.41 -45.55 -41.48
N ALA A 187 25.22 -45.69 -40.42
CA ALA A 187 26.25 -46.72 -40.36
C ALA A 187 25.66 -48.15 -40.36
N HIS A 188 24.54 -48.34 -39.65
CA HIS A 188 23.82 -49.61 -39.65
C HIS A 188 23.24 -49.95 -41.03
N ASP A 189 22.59 -48.98 -41.68
CA ASP A 189 22.04 -49.15 -43.02
C ASP A 189 23.16 -49.46 -44.03
N GLU A 190 24.33 -48.83 -43.91
CA GLU A 190 25.47 -49.11 -44.78
C GLU A 190 26.07 -50.50 -44.53
N ALA A 191 26.15 -50.94 -43.28
CA ALA A 191 26.57 -52.30 -42.94
C ALA A 191 25.61 -53.36 -43.52
N ASN A 192 24.31 -53.10 -43.49
CA ASN A 192 23.31 -53.97 -44.13
C ASN A 192 23.50 -54.00 -45.65
N ARG A 193 23.69 -52.85 -46.30
CA ARG A 193 23.99 -52.79 -47.75
C ARG A 193 25.26 -53.56 -48.11
N ALA A 194 26.32 -53.44 -47.31
CA ALA A 194 27.55 -54.18 -47.51
C ALA A 194 27.33 -55.70 -47.37
N THR A 195 26.52 -56.10 -46.39
CA THR A 195 26.14 -57.51 -46.16
C THR A 195 25.33 -58.06 -47.34
N ASP A 196 24.33 -57.31 -47.82
CA ASP A 196 23.51 -57.69 -48.97
C ASP A 196 24.35 -57.82 -50.25
N ASN A 197 25.29 -56.88 -50.48
CA ASN A 197 26.22 -56.94 -51.59
C ASN A 197 27.14 -58.17 -51.50
N ALA A 198 27.69 -58.47 -50.32
CA ALA A 198 28.52 -59.66 -50.10
C ALA A 198 27.72 -60.95 -50.36
N ASN A 199 26.49 -61.04 -49.81
CA ASN A 199 25.60 -62.17 -50.04
C ASN A 199 25.28 -62.35 -51.54
N SER A 200 25.02 -61.25 -52.25
CA SER A 200 24.78 -61.26 -53.70
C SER A 200 25.99 -61.80 -54.47
N ARG A 201 27.21 -61.34 -54.16
CA ARG A 201 28.45 -61.80 -54.82
C ARG A 201 28.83 -63.25 -54.51
N LEU A 202 28.42 -63.77 -53.36
CA LEU A 202 28.67 -65.16 -52.95
C LEU A 202 27.59 -66.14 -53.43
N SER A 203 26.59 -65.66 -54.16
CA SER A 203 25.45 -66.45 -54.60
C SER A 203 25.86 -67.48 -55.66
N LYS A 204 26.17 -68.72 -55.24
CA LYS A 204 26.68 -69.79 -56.12
C LYS A 204 25.77 -70.14 -57.30
N ASN A 205 24.46 -69.98 -57.14
CA ASN A 205 23.48 -70.15 -58.22
C ASN A 205 23.62 -69.11 -59.34
N GLN A 206 24.36 -68.01 -59.14
CA GLN A 206 24.67 -66.99 -60.14
C GLN A 206 26.08 -67.13 -60.73
N ASN A 207 26.92 -68.03 -60.21
CA ASN A 207 28.28 -68.22 -60.73
C ASN A 207 28.24 -68.72 -62.17
N GLY A 208 28.73 -67.90 -63.10
CA GLY A 208 28.74 -68.18 -64.53
C GLY A 208 27.40 -67.95 -65.25
N ALA A 209 26.44 -67.30 -64.62
CA ALA A 209 25.20 -66.87 -65.27
C ALA A 209 25.45 -65.86 -66.41
N ASP A 210 26.54 -65.12 -66.31
CA ASP A 210 27.03 -64.12 -67.26
C ASP A 210 27.95 -64.69 -68.36
N ILE A 211 28.29 -65.99 -68.31
CA ILE A 211 29.14 -66.63 -69.33
C ILE A 211 28.29 -66.90 -70.59
N PRO A 212 28.55 -66.21 -71.73
CA PRO A 212 27.70 -66.31 -72.91
C PRO A 212 27.74 -67.68 -73.60
N ASN A 213 28.90 -68.37 -73.53
CA ASN A 213 29.07 -69.73 -74.05
C ASN A 213 29.83 -70.58 -73.03
N LYS A 214 29.07 -71.26 -72.16
CA LYS A 214 29.61 -72.09 -71.08
C LYS A 214 30.48 -73.24 -71.60
N SER A 215 30.09 -73.84 -72.73
CA SER A 215 30.83 -74.97 -73.31
C SER A 215 32.22 -74.57 -73.81
N GLU A 216 32.34 -73.41 -74.47
CA GLU A 216 33.64 -72.90 -74.93
C GLU A 216 34.53 -72.47 -73.75
N PHE A 217 33.93 -71.90 -72.70
CA PHE A 217 34.65 -71.54 -71.48
C PHE A 217 35.29 -72.77 -70.80
N ILE A 218 34.54 -73.87 -70.68
CA ILE A 218 35.05 -75.13 -70.10
C ILE A 218 36.20 -75.69 -70.95
N LYS A 219 36.03 -75.72 -72.28
CA LYS A 219 37.05 -76.22 -73.22
C LYS A 219 38.38 -75.45 -73.11
N ASN A 220 38.33 -74.12 -72.96
CA ASN A 220 39.52 -73.28 -72.83
C ASN A 220 40.26 -73.44 -71.49
N LEU A 221 39.57 -73.91 -70.45
CA LEU A 221 40.18 -74.25 -69.16
C LEU A 221 40.82 -75.64 -69.14
N GLY A 222 40.60 -76.46 -70.18
CA GLY A 222 41.09 -77.84 -70.24
C GLY A 222 40.45 -78.78 -69.21
N LEU A 223 39.25 -78.43 -68.73
CA LEU A 223 38.41 -79.23 -67.83
C LEU A 223 37.47 -80.17 -68.60
#